data_AF-A0A6L3GMH3-F1
#
_entry.id   AF-A0A6L3GMH3-F1
#
_cell.length_a   1.000
_cell.length_b   1.000
_cell.length_c   1.000
_cell.angle_alpha   90.00
_cell.angle_beta   90.00
_cell.angle_gamma   90.00
#
_symmetry.space_group_name_H-M   'P 1'
#
loop_
_entity.id
_entity.type
_entity.pdbx_description
1 polymer ?
#
loop_
_entity_poly.entity_id
_entity_poly.type
_entity_poly.pdbx_seq_one_letter_code
_entity_poly.pdbx_strand_id
1 'polypeptide(L)'
;PINEYDDRLHEKYELECDEYERAMSVGKHGNDGEGQLLKKPNFVTTVIYDSTPEAMMNIHQHNQRGITLVVDEILALFNSVKRYNSKNNLIEDLLTAYSGQPLKVIRKSESRPVLIKNPCVNVIGSVQTNMLQEVFRAEFLANGLLDRFLFVYPKNRKISGWRREERNTVRPDVMNQWRTIINRILSIPCILDDKGTTVNPRILTMSDDAEEYFYEWYNGIIDAVNAIEDDANVESRKMKLNGHVARLALLFQVMKWATDSGDMQYIEWDSVESAIRMIDYYEETYRRIQETIVINSIGETKEVWLSLLGDRFTSGDAVIAGRKVDMSRRTVYYALDQLCRLQHPLIEKLQHGVYRKLMTENTDAPCTIALSSYQDTKQISQSAKVQSATTLKSEDHE
;
A
#
# COMPACT_ATOMS: atom_id res chain seq x y z
N PRO A 1 13.96 2.45 -12.92
CA PRO A 1 13.14 2.79 -14.11
C PRO A 1 12.26 4.05 -13.98
N ILE A 2 11.37 4.16 -12.98
CA ILE A 2 10.51 5.36 -12.82
C ILE A 2 11.35 6.58 -12.46
N ASN A 3 12.22 6.49 -11.45
CA ASN A 3 13.15 7.58 -11.11
C ASN A 3 14.04 7.93 -12.31
N GLU A 4 14.58 6.94 -13.04
CA GLU A 4 15.35 7.18 -14.27
C GLU A 4 14.54 7.89 -15.37
N TYR A 5 13.21 7.73 -15.38
CA TYR A 5 12.32 8.45 -16.30
C TYR A 5 12.11 9.90 -15.84
N ASP A 6 11.88 10.11 -14.54
CA ASP A 6 11.77 11.44 -13.94
C ASP A 6 13.09 12.23 -14.07
N ASP A 7 14.25 11.59 -13.93
CA ASP A 7 15.57 12.18 -14.16
C ASP A 7 15.69 12.74 -15.58
N ARG A 8 15.27 11.96 -16.60
CA ARG A 8 15.26 12.41 -18.00
C ARG A 8 14.28 13.57 -18.24
N LEU A 9 13.13 13.56 -17.56
CA LEU A 9 12.17 14.67 -17.65
C LEU A 9 12.75 15.93 -17.00
N HIS A 10 13.48 15.78 -15.90
CA HIS A 10 14.15 16.88 -15.22
C HIS A 10 15.28 17.48 -16.08
N GLU A 11 16.16 16.64 -16.65
CA GLU A 11 17.20 17.10 -17.59
C GLU A 11 16.60 17.87 -18.77
N LYS A 12 15.50 17.37 -19.34
CA LYS A 12 14.77 18.07 -20.41
C LYS A 12 14.18 19.40 -19.93
N TYR A 13 13.59 19.43 -18.74
CA TYR A 13 13.03 20.64 -18.14
C TYR A 13 14.10 21.72 -17.91
N GLU A 14 15.27 21.35 -17.41
CA GLU A 14 16.39 22.29 -17.21
C GLU A 14 16.85 22.89 -18.55
N LEU A 15 16.98 22.07 -19.60
CA LEU A 15 17.32 22.55 -20.94
C LEU A 15 16.26 23.52 -21.51
N GLU A 16 14.98 23.19 -21.35
CA GLU A 16 13.88 24.07 -21.77
C GLU A 16 13.86 25.38 -20.96
N CYS A 17 14.22 25.34 -19.67
CA CYS A 17 14.37 26.52 -18.83
C CYS A 17 15.53 27.40 -19.29
N ASP A 18 16.70 26.82 -19.56
CA ASP A 18 17.87 27.54 -20.10
C ASP A 18 17.55 28.21 -21.44
N GLU A 19 16.78 27.56 -22.31
CA GLU A 19 16.30 28.15 -23.57
C GLU A 19 15.33 29.30 -23.34
N TYR A 20 14.36 29.12 -22.44
CA TYR A 20 13.39 30.15 -22.07
C TYR A 20 14.08 31.38 -21.47
N GLU A 21 15.03 31.19 -20.55
CA GLU A 21 15.78 32.28 -19.92
C GLU A 21 16.65 33.03 -20.92
N ARG A 22 17.34 32.31 -21.81
CA ARG A 22 18.12 32.92 -22.91
C ARG A 22 17.23 33.78 -23.80
N ALA A 23 16.09 33.27 -24.24
CA ALA A 23 15.18 34.02 -25.10
C ALA A 23 14.57 35.25 -24.41
N MET A 24 14.22 35.14 -23.13
CA MET A 24 13.72 36.27 -22.33
C MET A 24 14.78 37.36 -22.09
N SER A 25 16.06 37.00 -22.08
CA SER A 25 17.17 37.95 -21.95
C SER A 25 17.42 38.75 -23.23
N VAL A 26 17.30 38.11 -24.40
CA VAL A 26 17.47 38.72 -25.73
C VAL A 26 16.29 39.65 -26.05
N GLY A 27 15.06 39.25 -25.73
CA GLY A 27 13.86 40.08 -25.92
C GLY A 27 13.80 41.36 -25.06
N LYS A 28 14.61 41.46 -23.99
CA LYS A 28 14.74 42.70 -23.19
C LYS A 28 15.66 43.76 -23.82
N HIS A 29 16.46 43.40 -24.82
CA HIS A 29 17.48 44.28 -25.43
C HIS A 29 17.14 44.74 -26.86
N GLY A 30 16.08 44.21 -27.47
CA GLY A 30 15.58 44.60 -28.80
C GLY A 30 14.20 45.23 -28.71
N ASN A 31 14.08 46.50 -29.05
CA ASN A 31 12.80 47.20 -29.15
C ASN A 31 12.24 47.00 -30.56
N ASP A 32 11.65 45.84 -30.88
CA ASP A 32 10.85 45.64 -32.09
C ASP A 32 9.88 44.45 -31.96
N GLY A 33 8.78 44.55 -32.71
CA GLY A 33 7.51 43.85 -32.56
C GLY A 33 7.51 42.32 -32.56
N GLU A 34 6.48 41.78 -31.90
CA GLU A 34 6.05 40.36 -31.89
C GLU A 34 7.13 39.36 -31.44
N GLY A 35 7.71 39.61 -30.26
CA GLY A 35 8.43 38.57 -29.53
C GLY A 35 7.51 37.37 -29.29
N GLN A 36 7.84 36.24 -29.91
CA GLN A 36 7.20 34.95 -29.67
C GLN A 36 7.21 34.73 -28.15
N LEU A 37 6.04 34.85 -27.51
CA LEU A 37 5.87 34.63 -26.08
C LEU A 37 6.13 33.15 -25.80
N LEU A 38 7.41 32.79 -25.64
CA LEU A 38 7.81 31.49 -25.17
C LEU A 38 7.11 31.27 -23.84
N LYS A 39 6.43 30.12 -23.72
CA LYS A 39 5.76 29.77 -22.47
C LYS A 39 6.81 29.22 -21.52
N LYS A 40 6.78 29.67 -20.27
CA LYS A 40 7.63 29.09 -19.21
C LYS A 40 7.42 27.57 -19.20
N PRO A 41 8.49 26.76 -19.23
CA PRO A 41 8.39 25.32 -19.10
C PRO A 41 7.72 24.92 -17.79
N ASN A 42 6.97 23.83 -17.81
CA ASN A 42 6.32 23.29 -16.61
C ASN A 42 7.12 22.09 -16.11
N PHE A 43 7.33 22.03 -14.79
CA PHE A 43 7.98 20.90 -14.17
C PHE A 43 7.00 19.71 -14.09
N VAL A 44 7.42 18.56 -14.64
CA VAL A 44 6.63 17.33 -14.72
C VAL A 44 7.46 16.22 -14.07
N THR A 45 6.86 15.50 -13.11
CA THR A 45 7.52 14.42 -12.37
C THR A 45 6.46 13.44 -11.87
N THR A 46 6.79 12.14 -11.92
CA THR A 46 5.89 11.08 -11.48
C THR A 46 5.93 10.91 -9.97
N VAL A 47 7.13 10.97 -9.37
CA VAL A 47 7.36 10.73 -7.94
C VAL A 47 7.70 12.03 -7.21
N ILE A 48 7.10 12.22 -6.04
CA ILE A 48 7.32 13.36 -5.15
C ILE A 48 7.60 12.81 -3.74
N TYR A 49 8.73 13.21 -3.15
CA TYR A 49 9.15 12.74 -1.82
C TYR A 49 8.82 13.75 -0.71
N ASP A 50 9.10 15.03 -0.95
CA ASP A 50 8.85 16.11 0.00
C ASP A 50 8.29 17.32 -0.75
N SER A 51 7.06 17.71 -0.39
CA SER A 51 6.43 18.89 -0.97
C SER A 51 5.37 19.44 -0.02
N THR A 52 5.17 20.75 -0.04
CA THR A 52 3.99 21.33 0.60
C THR A 52 2.73 20.96 -0.21
N PRO A 53 1.53 20.94 0.41
CA PRO A 53 0.29 20.70 -0.31
C PRO A 53 0.12 21.63 -1.53
N GLU A 54 0.54 22.89 -1.42
CA GLU A 54 0.51 23.86 -2.52
C GLU A 54 1.42 23.48 -3.68
N ALA A 55 2.66 23.09 -3.37
CA ALA A 55 3.62 22.66 -4.38
C ALA A 55 3.13 21.39 -5.07
N MET A 56 2.60 20.43 -4.30
CA MET A 56 1.97 19.22 -4.81
C MET A 56 0.85 19.53 -5.81
N MET A 57 -0.08 20.43 -5.47
CA MET A 57 -1.18 20.80 -6.36
C MET A 57 -0.67 21.49 -7.63
N ASN A 58 0.34 22.35 -7.51
CA ASN A 58 0.95 23.00 -8.67
C ASN A 58 1.65 22.00 -9.60
N ILE A 59 2.33 20.99 -9.06
CA ILE A 59 2.94 19.92 -9.86
C ILE A 59 1.84 19.10 -10.53
N HIS A 60 0.82 18.67 -9.77
CA HIS A 60 -0.27 17.83 -10.28
C HIS A 60 -1.00 18.47 -11.47
N GLN A 61 -1.25 19.78 -11.46
CA GLN A 61 -1.93 20.46 -12.58
C GLN A 61 -1.24 20.29 -13.94
N HIS A 62 0.08 20.04 -13.93
CA HIS A 62 0.88 19.83 -15.13
C HIS A 62 1.18 18.35 -15.40
N ASN A 63 0.89 17.47 -14.45
CA ASN A 63 1.08 16.03 -14.55
C ASN A 63 -0.24 15.34 -14.90
N GLN A 64 -0.54 15.28 -16.19
CA GLN A 64 -1.80 14.72 -16.70
C GLN A 64 -2.03 13.24 -16.35
N ARG A 65 -0.95 12.48 -16.10
CA ARG A 65 -1.03 11.08 -15.66
C ARG A 65 -1.25 10.91 -14.16
N GLY A 66 -1.26 12.01 -13.41
CA GLY A 66 -1.23 12.00 -11.96
C GLY A 66 0.17 12.02 -11.37
N ILE A 67 0.22 11.96 -10.04
CA ILE A 67 1.44 12.03 -9.24
C ILE A 67 1.45 10.93 -8.17
N THR A 68 2.63 10.58 -7.69
CA THR A 68 2.83 9.63 -6.59
C THR A 68 3.60 10.29 -5.46
N LEU A 69 2.98 10.38 -4.29
CA LEU A 69 3.62 10.78 -3.05
C LEU A 69 4.28 9.56 -2.41
N VAL A 70 5.59 9.62 -2.21
CA VAL A 70 6.35 8.59 -1.49
C VAL A 70 6.81 9.17 -0.17
N VAL A 71 6.27 8.65 0.93
CA VAL A 71 6.52 9.16 2.28
C VAL A 71 7.12 8.05 3.14
N ASP A 72 8.34 8.23 3.63
CA ASP A 72 9.00 7.23 4.48
C ASP A 72 8.17 6.89 5.72
N GLU A 73 7.58 7.90 6.38
CA GLU A 73 6.69 7.71 7.52
C GLU A 73 5.35 8.40 7.25
N ILE A 74 4.31 7.62 6.95
CA ILE A 74 2.99 8.14 6.55
C ILE A 74 2.35 8.99 7.67
N LEU A 75 2.72 8.73 8.92
CA LEU A 75 2.29 9.52 10.06
C LEU A 75 2.76 10.98 9.96
N ALA A 76 3.92 11.25 9.34
CA ALA A 76 4.39 12.61 9.10
C ALA A 76 3.45 13.37 8.14
N LEU A 77 2.95 12.69 7.10
CA LEU A 77 1.95 13.23 6.16
C LEU A 77 0.66 13.57 6.90
N PHE A 78 0.13 12.67 7.72
CA PHE A 78 -1.11 12.90 8.47
C PHE A 78 -0.94 13.98 9.55
N ASN A 79 0.22 14.04 10.22
CA ASN A 79 0.51 15.08 11.21
C ASN A 79 0.83 16.44 10.57
N SER A 80 1.25 16.51 9.31
CA SER A 80 1.44 17.78 8.59
C SER A 80 0.13 18.57 8.49
N VAL A 81 -1.01 17.89 8.49
CA VAL A 81 -2.35 18.50 8.55
C VAL A 81 -2.58 19.25 9.85
N LYS A 82 -2.00 18.78 10.96
CA LYS A 82 -2.11 19.43 12.28
C LYS A 82 -1.11 20.56 12.50
N ARG A 83 0.07 20.51 11.88
CA ARG A 83 1.16 21.49 12.08
C ARG A 83 0.90 22.85 11.42
N TYR A 84 0.06 22.92 10.39
CA TYR A 84 -0.34 24.16 9.73
C TYR A 84 -1.76 24.55 10.16
N ASN A 85 -1.85 25.38 11.21
CA ASN A 85 -3.07 25.98 11.78
C ASN A 85 -4.26 26.04 10.79
N SER A 86 -5.34 25.30 11.11
CA SER A 86 -6.74 25.48 10.66
C SER A 86 -7.05 25.67 9.16
N LYS A 87 -6.09 25.48 8.24
CA LYS A 87 -6.27 25.71 6.78
C LYS A 87 -5.60 24.66 5.87
N ASN A 88 -5.12 23.54 6.40
CA ASN A 88 -4.56 22.48 5.57
C ASN A 88 -5.63 21.44 5.23
N ASN A 89 -6.09 21.47 3.99
CA ASN A 89 -7.17 20.62 3.47
C ASN A 89 -6.62 19.34 2.80
N LEU A 90 -5.36 18.98 3.02
CA LEU A 90 -4.71 17.87 2.30
C LEU A 90 -5.50 16.55 2.39
N ILE A 91 -6.03 16.18 3.56
CA ILE A 91 -6.83 14.95 3.70
C ILE A 91 -8.12 15.05 2.86
N GLU A 92 -8.79 16.20 2.90
CA GLU A 92 -10.03 16.44 2.14
C GLU A 92 -9.76 16.44 0.64
N ASP A 93 -8.63 17.02 0.21
CA ASP A 93 -8.18 17.01 -1.17
C ASP A 93 -7.84 15.58 -1.64
N LEU A 94 -7.19 14.76 -0.81
CA LEU A 94 -6.93 13.35 -1.11
C LEU A 94 -8.23 12.53 -1.20
N LEU A 95 -9.20 12.77 -0.31
CA LEU A 95 -10.52 12.13 -0.35
C LEU A 95 -11.31 12.53 -1.60
N THR A 96 -11.22 13.81 -1.99
CA THR A 96 -11.83 14.37 -3.21
C THR A 96 -11.18 13.77 -4.45
N ALA A 97 -9.84 13.68 -4.48
CA ALA A 97 -9.07 13.05 -5.53
C ALA A 97 -9.41 11.56 -5.70
N TYR A 98 -9.49 10.81 -4.60
CA TYR A 98 -9.88 9.40 -4.63
C TYR A 98 -11.26 9.18 -5.27
N SER A 99 -12.18 10.11 -5.03
CA SER A 99 -13.55 10.08 -5.55
C SER A 99 -13.65 10.60 -6.99
N GLY A 100 -12.54 10.98 -7.61
CA GLY A 100 -12.47 11.51 -8.97
C GLY A 100 -13.09 12.89 -9.15
N GLN A 101 -13.31 13.62 -8.05
CA GLN A 101 -13.91 14.96 -8.10
C GLN A 101 -12.84 16.01 -8.41
N PRO A 102 -13.12 17.03 -9.26
CA PRO A 102 -12.15 18.05 -9.60
C PRO A 102 -11.57 18.78 -8.38
N LEU A 103 -10.26 19.02 -8.37
CA LEU A 103 -9.60 19.84 -7.35
C LEU A 103 -9.44 21.28 -7.86
N LYS A 104 -9.82 22.25 -7.03
CA LYS A 104 -9.71 23.67 -7.35
C LYS A 104 -9.12 24.44 -6.18
N VAL A 105 -7.93 24.99 -6.39
CA VAL A 105 -7.26 25.85 -5.39
C VAL A 105 -7.27 27.29 -5.90
N ILE A 106 -7.92 28.17 -5.13
CA ILE A 106 -7.98 29.60 -5.43
C ILE A 106 -7.30 30.35 -4.28
N ARG A 107 -6.20 31.03 -4.58
CA ARG A 107 -5.48 31.87 -3.60
C ARG A 107 -5.42 33.30 -4.06
N LYS A 108 -5.60 34.23 -3.11
CA LYS A 108 -5.52 35.68 -3.38
C LYS A 108 -4.13 36.10 -3.87
N SER A 109 -3.08 35.40 -3.44
CA SER A 109 -1.68 35.66 -3.80
C SER A 109 -1.29 35.12 -5.17
N GLU A 110 -2.07 34.21 -5.75
CA GLU A 110 -1.78 33.61 -7.05
C GLU A 110 -2.58 34.30 -8.16
N SER A 111 -1.92 34.64 -9.26
CA SER A 111 -2.56 35.31 -10.39
C SER A 111 -3.49 34.40 -11.19
N ARG A 112 -3.31 33.08 -11.08
CA ARG A 112 -4.12 32.06 -11.74
C ARG A 112 -4.48 30.95 -10.75
N PRO A 113 -5.75 30.52 -10.70
CA PRO A 113 -6.14 29.40 -9.85
C PRO A 113 -5.61 28.07 -10.41
N VAL A 114 -5.31 27.13 -9.52
CA VAL A 114 -5.00 25.74 -9.89
C VAL A 114 -6.31 24.98 -10.08
N LEU A 115 -6.46 24.32 -11.21
CA LEU A 115 -7.62 23.46 -11.53
C LEU A 115 -7.14 22.13 -12.09
N ILE A 116 -7.46 21.05 -11.39
CA ILE A 116 -7.19 19.68 -11.81
C ILE A 116 -8.52 18.99 -12.02
N LYS A 117 -8.91 18.77 -13.28
CA LYS A 117 -10.23 18.20 -13.62
C LYS A 117 -10.34 16.74 -13.22
N ASN A 118 -9.30 15.95 -13.51
CA ASN A 118 -9.25 14.51 -13.29
C ASN A 118 -8.07 14.19 -12.35
N PRO A 119 -8.20 14.42 -11.04
CA PRO A 119 -7.10 14.19 -10.13
C PRO A 119 -6.78 12.71 -10.00
N CYS A 120 -5.49 12.38 -10.13
CA CYS A 120 -4.94 11.07 -9.80
C CYS A 120 -3.73 11.29 -8.87
N VAL A 121 -3.92 10.99 -7.58
CA VAL A 121 -2.88 11.10 -6.56
C VAL A 121 -2.72 9.74 -5.90
N ASN A 122 -1.53 9.16 -6.04
CA ASN A 122 -1.17 7.91 -5.41
C ASN A 122 -0.34 8.22 -4.15
N VAL A 123 -0.56 7.50 -3.07
CA VAL A 123 0.18 7.67 -1.83
C VAL A 123 0.77 6.33 -1.42
N ILE A 124 2.08 6.29 -1.28
CA ILE A 124 2.82 5.14 -0.77
C ILE A 124 3.60 5.61 0.43
N GLY A 125 3.48 4.88 1.54
CA GLY A 125 4.32 5.16 2.68
C GLY A 125 4.46 3.98 3.62
N SER A 126 5.42 4.10 4.53
CA SER A 126 5.64 3.11 5.57
C SER A 126 5.14 3.62 6.92
N VAL A 127 4.93 2.68 7.84
CA VAL A 127 4.57 2.96 9.22
C VAL A 127 5.28 1.96 10.11
N GLN A 128 5.84 2.43 11.22
CA GLN A 128 6.42 1.54 12.23
C GLN A 128 5.32 0.82 13.03
N THR A 129 5.54 -0.44 13.39
CA THR A 129 4.52 -1.26 14.07
C THR A 129 4.10 -0.72 15.44
N ASN A 130 5.01 -0.06 16.16
CA ASN A 130 4.71 0.64 17.42
C ASN A 130 3.85 1.90 17.22
N MET A 131 3.91 2.51 16.02
CA MET A 131 3.16 3.72 15.68
C MET A 131 1.79 3.43 15.06
N LEU A 132 1.39 2.16 14.93
CA LEU A 132 0.09 1.78 14.35
C LEU A 132 -1.10 2.44 15.09
N GLN A 133 -1.02 2.60 16.41
CA GLN A 133 -2.08 3.27 17.17
C GLN A 133 -2.22 4.76 16.81
N GLU A 134 -1.15 5.39 16.33
CA GLU A 134 -1.19 6.79 15.89
C GLU A 134 -1.79 6.95 14.49
N VAL A 135 -1.69 5.92 13.66
CA VAL A 135 -2.30 5.89 12.33
C VAL A 135 -3.77 5.50 12.41
N PHE A 136 -4.13 4.51 13.23
CA PHE A 136 -5.49 4.01 13.40
C PHE A 136 -6.30 4.79 14.43
N ARG A 137 -6.27 6.13 14.30
CA ARG A 137 -7.07 7.03 15.15
C ARG A 137 -8.53 7.02 14.73
N ALA A 138 -9.43 7.16 15.70
CA ALA A 138 -10.88 7.23 15.45
C ALA A 138 -11.26 8.34 14.45
N GLU A 139 -10.52 9.46 14.42
CA GLU A 139 -10.70 10.56 13.46
C GLU A 139 -10.55 10.13 12.00
N PHE A 140 -9.51 9.34 11.69
CA PHE A 140 -9.21 8.89 10.32
C PHE A 140 -10.03 7.66 9.90
N LEU A 141 -10.57 6.92 10.87
CA LEU A 141 -11.58 5.90 10.62
C LEU A 141 -12.93 6.56 10.30
N ALA A 142 -13.35 7.53 11.11
CA ALA A 142 -14.65 8.19 10.97
C ALA A 142 -14.81 8.96 9.64
N ASN A 143 -13.74 9.55 9.12
CA ASN A 143 -13.77 10.23 7.82
C ASN A 143 -13.54 9.28 6.62
N GLY A 144 -13.33 7.99 6.87
CA GLY A 144 -13.11 6.95 5.85
C GLY A 144 -11.77 7.07 5.10
N LEU A 145 -10.80 7.82 5.60
CA LEU A 145 -9.48 7.92 4.99
C LEU A 145 -8.80 6.54 4.96
N LEU A 146 -8.77 5.86 6.11
CA LEU A 146 -8.10 4.55 6.23
C LEU A 146 -8.79 3.46 5.39
N ASP A 147 -10.10 3.57 5.14
CA ASP A 147 -10.85 2.65 4.28
C ASP A 147 -10.34 2.61 2.84
N ARG A 148 -9.61 3.65 2.40
CA ARG A 148 -9.08 3.79 1.04
C ARG A 148 -7.61 3.36 0.93
N PHE A 149 -6.95 3.10 2.06
CA PHE A 149 -5.59 2.59 2.08
C PHE A 149 -5.57 1.06 2.02
N LEU A 150 -4.63 0.53 1.24
CA LEU A 150 -4.29 -0.88 1.20
C LEU A 150 -3.06 -1.10 2.08
N PHE A 151 -3.19 -1.98 3.07
CA PHE A 151 -2.13 -2.23 4.04
C PHE A 151 -1.35 -3.49 3.70
N VAL A 152 -0.03 -3.44 3.91
CA VAL A 152 0.86 -4.59 3.75
C VAL A 152 1.59 -4.84 5.07
N TYR A 153 1.38 -6.02 5.63
CA TYR A 153 2.02 -6.48 6.86
C TYR A 153 2.30 -7.98 6.72
N PRO A 154 3.56 -8.39 6.51
CA PRO A 154 3.89 -9.77 6.18
C PRO A 154 3.51 -10.72 7.32
N LYS A 155 2.96 -11.89 6.98
CA LYS A 155 2.63 -12.95 7.96
C LYS A 155 3.89 -13.44 8.67
N ASN A 156 4.90 -13.80 7.88
CA ASN A 156 6.21 -14.18 8.40
C ASN A 156 7.10 -12.95 8.57
N ARG A 157 7.48 -12.68 9.81
CA ARG A 157 8.34 -11.56 10.21
C ARG A 157 9.81 -11.96 10.36
N LYS A 158 10.14 -13.24 10.12
CA LYS A 158 11.52 -13.74 10.19
C LYS A 158 12.34 -13.09 9.09
N ILE A 159 13.26 -12.23 9.48
CA ILE A 159 14.24 -11.64 8.58
C ILE A 159 15.23 -12.75 8.21
N SER A 160 15.34 -13.03 6.92
CA SER A 160 16.31 -14.01 6.43
C SER A 160 17.73 -13.49 6.62
N GLY A 161 18.61 -14.33 7.14
CA GLY A 161 20.03 -14.00 7.25
C GLY A 161 20.67 -13.79 5.88
N TRP A 162 21.59 -12.84 5.80
CA TRP A 162 22.35 -12.57 4.58
C TRP A 162 23.20 -13.79 4.23
N ARG A 163 23.03 -14.33 3.02
CA ARG A 163 23.86 -15.42 2.50
C ARG A 163 24.88 -14.86 1.53
N ARG A 164 26.14 -15.22 1.70
CA ARG A 164 27.18 -14.92 0.72
C ARG A 164 26.98 -15.88 -0.46
N GLU A 165 26.47 -15.35 -1.57
CA GLU A 165 26.33 -16.12 -2.80
C GLU A 165 27.67 -16.29 -3.51
N GLU A 166 27.84 -17.41 -4.23
CA GLU A 166 29.02 -17.67 -5.05
C GLU A 166 29.13 -16.63 -6.18
N ARG A 167 30.33 -16.12 -6.43
CA ARG A 167 30.57 -15.04 -7.41
C ARG A 167 30.26 -15.45 -8.85
N ASN A 168 30.19 -16.75 -9.15
CA ASN A 168 30.09 -17.29 -10.50
C ASN A 168 28.67 -17.71 -10.91
N THR A 169 27.65 -17.48 -10.07
CA THR A 169 26.27 -17.80 -10.44
C THR A 169 25.76 -16.79 -11.46
N VAL A 170 25.42 -17.25 -12.67
CA VAL A 170 24.75 -16.42 -13.68
C VAL A 170 23.40 -15.98 -13.12
N ARG A 171 23.24 -14.67 -12.93
CA ARG A 171 21.99 -14.10 -12.43
C ARG A 171 21.12 -13.69 -13.61
N PRO A 172 19.81 -14.02 -13.59
CA PRO A 172 18.89 -13.42 -14.55
C PRO A 172 18.91 -11.90 -14.38
N ASP A 173 18.85 -11.18 -15.48
CA ASP A 173 18.86 -9.73 -15.48
C ASP A 173 17.47 -9.16 -15.16
N VAL A 174 17.01 -9.46 -13.94
CA VAL A 174 15.68 -9.10 -13.44
C VAL A 174 15.48 -7.59 -13.50
N MET A 175 16.53 -6.80 -13.25
CA MET A 175 16.44 -5.35 -13.30
C MET A 175 16.24 -4.82 -14.72
N ASN A 176 16.93 -5.35 -15.74
CA ASN A 176 16.65 -4.95 -17.11
C ASN A 176 15.28 -5.46 -17.60
N GLN A 177 14.86 -6.67 -17.22
CA GLN A 177 13.51 -7.15 -17.52
C GLN A 177 12.44 -6.22 -16.93
N TRP A 178 12.58 -5.85 -15.66
CA TRP A 178 11.69 -4.89 -14.99
C TRP A 178 11.71 -3.52 -15.66
N ARG A 179 12.90 -3.04 -16.05
CA ARG A 179 13.06 -1.78 -16.78
C ARG A 179 12.32 -1.81 -18.12
N THR A 180 12.41 -2.89 -18.88
CA THR A 180 11.68 -3.07 -20.15
C THR A 180 10.17 -2.99 -19.96
N ILE A 181 9.63 -3.72 -18.97
CA ILE A 181 8.20 -3.73 -18.65
C ILE A 181 7.71 -2.31 -18.30
N ILE A 182 8.39 -1.64 -17.36
CA ILE A 182 7.99 -0.30 -16.92
C ILE A 182 8.12 0.72 -18.04
N ASN A 183 9.19 0.70 -18.83
CA ASN A 183 9.36 1.61 -19.96
C ASN A 183 8.27 1.42 -21.02
N ARG A 184 7.84 0.16 -21.25
CA ARG A 184 6.72 -0.13 -22.15
C ARG A 184 5.42 0.47 -21.63
N ILE A 185 5.14 0.37 -20.34
CA ILE A 185 3.95 1.02 -19.73
C ILE A 185 4.03 2.54 -19.83
N LEU A 186 5.19 3.13 -19.52
CA LEU A 186 5.41 4.58 -19.63
C LEU A 186 5.30 5.10 -21.07
N SER A 187 5.53 4.23 -22.06
CA SER A 187 5.40 4.56 -23.48
C SER A 187 3.95 4.67 -23.98
N ILE A 188 2.95 4.17 -23.22
CA ILE A 188 1.53 4.26 -23.60
C ILE A 188 1.16 5.75 -23.74
N PRO A 189 0.73 6.24 -24.92
CA PRO A 189 0.46 7.67 -25.12
C PRO A 189 -0.58 8.24 -24.16
N CYS A 190 -0.33 9.45 -23.63
CA CYS A 190 -1.33 10.22 -22.89
C CYS A 190 -2.13 11.05 -23.88
N ILE A 191 -3.26 10.51 -24.35
CA ILE A 191 -4.13 11.19 -25.31
C ILE A 191 -4.86 12.32 -24.59
N LEU A 192 -4.85 13.51 -25.19
CA LEU A 192 -5.58 14.68 -24.70
C LEU A 192 -6.76 15.00 -25.62
N ASP A 193 -7.70 15.80 -25.12
CA ASP A 193 -8.76 16.41 -25.93
C ASP A 193 -8.19 17.37 -26.99
N ASP A 194 -9.02 17.80 -27.95
CA ASP A 194 -8.63 18.72 -29.04
C ASP A 194 -8.03 20.03 -28.54
N LYS A 195 -8.29 20.39 -27.27
CA LYS A 195 -7.80 21.60 -26.62
C LYS A 195 -6.50 21.36 -25.83
N GLY A 196 -5.97 20.14 -25.83
CA GLY A 196 -4.76 19.75 -25.10
C GLY A 196 -4.86 19.98 -23.59
N THR A 197 -6.07 20.01 -23.03
CA THR A 197 -6.32 20.43 -21.64
C THR A 197 -6.80 19.31 -20.75
N THR A 198 -7.43 18.29 -21.30
CA THR A 198 -8.03 17.19 -20.53
C THR A 198 -7.58 15.86 -21.10
N VAL A 199 -7.21 14.90 -20.24
CA VAL A 199 -6.91 13.53 -20.68
C VAL A 199 -8.17 12.90 -21.29
N ASN A 200 -8.00 12.29 -22.47
CA ASN A 200 -8.98 11.43 -23.11
C ASN A 200 -8.54 9.97 -22.90
N PRO A 201 -8.99 9.30 -21.82
CA PRO A 201 -8.52 7.98 -21.47
C PRO A 201 -9.07 6.92 -22.44
N ARG A 202 -8.26 5.91 -22.72
CA ARG A 202 -8.76 4.67 -23.34
C ARG A 202 -9.56 3.90 -22.28
N ILE A 203 -10.82 3.62 -22.58
CA ILE A 203 -11.68 2.81 -21.71
C ILE A 203 -11.48 1.34 -22.08
N LEU A 204 -11.09 0.52 -21.11
CA LEU A 204 -11.06 -0.93 -21.21
C LEU A 204 -12.27 -1.46 -20.45
N THR A 205 -13.18 -2.12 -21.15
CA THR A 205 -14.31 -2.84 -20.54
C THR A 205 -13.84 -4.21 -20.06
N MET A 206 -14.60 -4.82 -19.15
CA MET A 206 -14.43 -6.24 -18.85
C MET A 206 -14.99 -7.07 -20.02
N SER A 207 -14.44 -8.26 -20.19
CA SER A 207 -15.09 -9.33 -20.96
C SER A 207 -16.34 -9.82 -20.22
N ASP A 208 -17.29 -10.44 -20.92
CA ASP A 208 -18.58 -10.85 -20.33
C ASP A 208 -18.40 -11.78 -19.12
N ASP A 209 -17.48 -12.74 -19.20
CA ASP A 209 -17.14 -13.67 -18.12
C ASP A 209 -16.40 -13.00 -16.96
N ALA A 210 -15.51 -12.05 -17.25
CA ALA A 210 -14.83 -11.24 -16.24
C ALA A 210 -15.80 -10.31 -15.49
N GLU A 211 -16.78 -9.74 -16.19
CA GLU A 211 -17.82 -8.88 -15.63
C GLU A 211 -18.74 -9.71 -14.73
N GLU A 212 -19.26 -10.84 -15.20
CA GLU A 212 -20.10 -11.74 -14.41
C GLU A 212 -19.39 -12.12 -13.10
N TYR A 213 -18.13 -12.55 -13.19
CA TYR A 213 -17.33 -12.92 -12.03
C TYR A 213 -17.10 -11.76 -11.04
N PHE A 214 -16.83 -10.55 -11.54
CA PHE A 214 -16.69 -9.37 -10.69
C PHE A 214 -18.00 -9.03 -9.95
N TYR A 215 -19.14 -9.14 -10.63
CA TYR A 215 -20.46 -8.86 -10.06
C TYR A 215 -20.85 -9.89 -9.01
N GLU A 216 -20.67 -11.18 -9.30
CA GLU A 216 -20.94 -12.25 -8.33
C GLU A 216 -20.13 -12.06 -7.04
N TRP A 217 -18.82 -11.79 -7.17
CA TRP A 217 -17.95 -11.52 -6.03
C TRP A 217 -18.44 -10.31 -5.21
N TYR A 218 -18.77 -9.19 -5.87
CA TYR A 218 -19.19 -7.98 -5.15
C TYR A 218 -20.58 -8.13 -4.54
N ASN A 219 -21.51 -8.81 -5.21
CA ASN A 219 -22.83 -9.12 -4.67
C ASN A 219 -22.73 -9.99 -3.42
N GLY A 220 -21.80 -10.95 -3.38
CA GLY A 220 -21.54 -11.73 -2.16
C GLY A 220 -21.12 -10.85 -0.97
N ILE A 221 -20.36 -9.77 -1.21
CA ILE A 221 -20.02 -8.79 -0.17
C ILE A 221 -21.25 -8.00 0.26
N ILE A 222 -22.10 -7.58 -0.68
CA ILE A 222 -23.35 -6.86 -0.40
C ILE A 222 -24.28 -7.73 0.44
N ASP A 223 -24.47 -8.99 0.08
CA ASP A 223 -25.31 -9.94 0.81
C ASP A 223 -24.79 -10.14 2.23
N ALA A 224 -23.48 -10.28 2.41
CA ALA A 224 -22.86 -10.40 3.73
C ALA A 224 -23.04 -9.14 4.59
N VAL A 225 -23.06 -7.95 3.99
CA VAL A 225 -23.33 -6.69 4.70
C VAL A 225 -24.81 -6.53 5.04
N ASN A 226 -25.70 -6.87 4.12
CA ASN A 226 -27.15 -6.80 4.33
C ASN A 226 -27.65 -7.80 5.39
N ALA A 227 -26.90 -8.88 5.64
CA ALA A 227 -27.21 -9.84 6.69
C ALA A 227 -26.87 -9.34 8.11
N ILE A 228 -26.19 -8.19 8.25
CA ILE A 228 -25.86 -7.59 9.55
C ILE A 228 -27.07 -6.81 10.06
N GLU A 229 -27.63 -7.22 11.21
CA GLU A 229 -28.81 -6.56 11.80
C GLU A 229 -28.50 -5.25 12.52
N ASP A 230 -27.29 -5.10 13.06
CA ASP A 230 -26.86 -3.93 13.82
C ASP A 230 -25.89 -3.09 13.00
N ASP A 231 -26.35 -1.90 12.58
CA ASP A 231 -25.61 -0.92 11.79
C ASP A 231 -24.24 -0.56 12.40
N ALA A 232 -24.07 -0.67 13.72
CA ALA A 232 -22.80 -0.40 14.39
C ALA A 232 -21.69 -1.42 14.02
N ASN A 233 -22.06 -2.59 13.48
CA ASN A 233 -21.13 -3.63 13.04
C ASN A 233 -20.87 -3.60 11.53
N VAL A 234 -21.47 -2.67 10.79
CA VAL A 234 -21.25 -2.54 9.35
C VAL A 234 -19.94 -1.81 9.08
N GLU A 235 -18.98 -2.51 8.49
CA GLU A 235 -17.69 -1.95 8.10
C GLU A 235 -17.78 -1.21 6.75
N SER A 236 -17.68 0.13 6.78
CA SER A 236 -17.71 1.01 5.60
C SER A 236 -16.64 0.67 4.55
N ARG A 237 -15.52 0.09 4.98
CA ARG A 237 -14.40 -0.34 4.14
C ARG A 237 -14.81 -1.32 3.05
N LYS A 238 -15.71 -2.27 3.35
CA LYS A 238 -16.15 -3.31 2.39
C LYS A 238 -16.76 -2.70 1.13
N MET A 239 -17.43 -1.55 1.27
CA MET A 239 -18.06 -0.82 0.16
C MET A 239 -17.05 -0.09 -0.76
N LYS A 240 -15.75 -0.11 -0.43
CA LYS A 240 -14.68 0.48 -1.26
C LYS A 240 -13.90 -0.57 -2.05
N LEU A 241 -14.12 -1.86 -1.77
CA LEU A 241 -13.34 -2.95 -2.36
C LEU A 241 -13.58 -3.09 -3.86
N ASN A 242 -14.80 -2.87 -4.34
CA ASN A 242 -15.12 -2.87 -5.78
C ASN A 242 -14.21 -1.93 -6.58
N GLY A 243 -14.04 -0.69 -6.10
CA GLY A 243 -13.18 0.29 -6.73
C GLY A 243 -11.70 -0.10 -6.69
N HIS A 244 -11.26 -0.83 -5.66
CA HIS A 244 -9.88 -1.32 -5.59
C HIS A 244 -9.66 -2.52 -6.53
N VAL A 245 -10.57 -3.50 -6.54
CA VAL A 245 -10.49 -4.65 -7.45
C VAL A 245 -10.52 -4.20 -8.90
N ALA A 246 -11.43 -3.29 -9.29
CA ALA A 246 -11.49 -2.80 -10.67
C ALA A 246 -10.17 -2.12 -11.11
N ARG A 247 -9.55 -1.31 -10.23
CA ARG A 247 -8.24 -0.67 -10.50
C ARG A 247 -7.11 -1.69 -10.59
N LEU A 248 -7.09 -2.67 -9.70
CA LEU A 248 -6.09 -3.74 -9.72
C LEU A 248 -6.24 -4.65 -10.93
N ALA A 249 -7.46 -4.96 -11.35
CA ALA A 249 -7.73 -5.78 -12.54
C ALA A 249 -7.20 -5.08 -13.80
N LEU A 250 -7.44 -3.77 -13.92
CA LEU A 250 -6.83 -2.96 -14.98
C LEU A 250 -5.30 -3.00 -14.92
N LEU A 251 -4.70 -2.88 -13.73
CA LEU A 251 -3.26 -2.97 -13.55
C LEU A 251 -2.72 -4.34 -13.98
N PHE A 252 -3.36 -5.44 -13.58
CA PHE A 252 -2.95 -6.78 -14.00
C PHE A 252 -3.08 -6.99 -15.50
N GLN A 253 -4.14 -6.49 -16.14
CA GLN A 253 -4.27 -6.56 -17.60
C GLN A 253 -3.16 -5.77 -18.31
N VAL A 254 -2.84 -4.55 -17.84
CA VAL A 254 -1.75 -3.75 -18.40
C VAL A 254 -0.39 -4.44 -18.20
N MET A 255 -0.18 -5.10 -17.05
CA MET A 255 1.03 -5.88 -16.79
C MET A 255 1.12 -7.08 -17.74
N LYS A 256 0.03 -7.83 -17.95
CA LYS A 256 -0.02 -8.93 -18.94
C LYS A 256 0.34 -8.46 -20.34
N TRP A 257 -0.22 -7.34 -20.77
CA TRP A 257 0.14 -6.72 -22.05
C TRP A 257 1.61 -6.32 -22.12
N ALA A 258 2.15 -5.74 -21.04
CA ALA A 258 3.54 -5.31 -21.01
C ALA A 258 4.53 -6.50 -21.06
N THR A 259 4.10 -7.68 -20.61
CA THR A 259 4.87 -8.94 -20.65
C THR A 259 4.51 -9.84 -21.84
N ASP A 260 3.77 -9.35 -22.84
CA ASP A 260 3.32 -10.12 -24.02
C ASP A 260 2.52 -11.39 -23.66
N SER A 261 1.87 -11.39 -22.50
CA SER A 261 1.05 -12.50 -21.98
C SER A 261 -0.45 -12.28 -22.19
N GLY A 262 -0.84 -11.16 -22.78
CA GLY A 262 -2.22 -10.77 -23.09
C GLY A 262 -2.25 -9.49 -23.92
N ASP A 263 -3.45 -9.01 -24.26
CA ASP A 263 -3.62 -7.73 -24.95
C ASP A 263 -4.17 -6.62 -24.03
N MET A 264 -4.42 -5.44 -24.59
CA MET A 264 -4.95 -4.28 -23.86
C MET A 264 -6.27 -3.82 -24.49
N GLN A 265 -7.12 -4.75 -24.92
CA GLN A 265 -8.45 -4.48 -25.50
C GLN A 265 -9.55 -4.49 -24.45
N TYR A 266 -9.56 -5.52 -23.61
CA TYR A 266 -10.53 -5.73 -22.52
C TYR A 266 -9.81 -6.31 -21.29
N ILE A 267 -10.49 -6.28 -20.15
CA ILE A 267 -10.01 -6.94 -18.92
C ILE A 267 -10.50 -8.39 -18.95
N GLU A 268 -9.55 -9.31 -18.89
CA GLU A 268 -9.80 -10.75 -18.88
C GLU A 268 -10.14 -11.28 -17.47
N TRP A 269 -10.80 -12.43 -17.41
CA TRP A 269 -11.25 -13.06 -16.18
C TRP A 269 -10.11 -13.29 -15.16
N ASP A 270 -8.95 -13.75 -15.62
CA ASP A 270 -7.79 -14.04 -14.76
C ASP A 270 -7.16 -12.77 -14.15
N SER A 271 -7.29 -11.61 -14.82
CA SER A 271 -6.91 -10.30 -14.29
C SER A 271 -7.84 -9.89 -13.14
N VAL A 272 -9.14 -10.18 -13.25
CA VAL A 272 -10.13 -9.95 -12.17
C VAL A 272 -9.89 -10.92 -11.01
N GLU A 273 -9.66 -12.20 -11.27
CA GLU A 273 -9.30 -13.21 -10.26
C GLU A 273 -8.04 -12.80 -9.49
N SER A 274 -6.99 -12.38 -10.20
CA SER A 274 -5.75 -11.90 -9.58
C SER A 274 -5.98 -10.67 -8.70
N ALA A 275 -6.86 -9.76 -9.13
CA ALA A 275 -7.25 -8.57 -8.38
C ALA A 275 -8.02 -8.91 -7.09
N ILE A 276 -9.01 -9.81 -7.17
CA ILE A 276 -9.77 -10.28 -6.01
C ILE A 276 -8.82 -10.93 -5.01
N ARG A 277 -7.97 -11.86 -5.47
CA ARG A 277 -6.99 -12.53 -4.62
C ARG A 277 -6.02 -11.55 -3.93
N MET A 278 -5.61 -10.50 -4.63
CA MET A 278 -4.76 -9.46 -4.05
C MET A 278 -5.51 -8.62 -2.99
N ILE A 279 -6.78 -8.31 -3.22
CA ILE A 279 -7.62 -7.62 -2.23
C ILE A 279 -7.86 -8.48 -1.00
N ASP A 280 -8.14 -9.77 -1.16
CA ASP A 280 -8.29 -10.68 -0.01
C ASP A 280 -7.04 -10.68 0.87
N TYR A 281 -5.85 -10.63 0.25
CA TYR A 281 -4.59 -10.48 0.99
C TYR A 281 -4.51 -9.16 1.76
N TYR A 282 -4.90 -8.03 1.16
CA TYR A 282 -4.88 -6.74 1.85
C TYR A 282 -5.92 -6.65 2.96
N GLU A 283 -7.10 -7.22 2.78
CA GLU A 283 -8.14 -7.27 3.83
C GLU A 283 -7.74 -8.17 4.99
N GLU A 284 -7.16 -9.33 4.70
CA GLU A 284 -6.56 -10.20 5.72
C GLU A 284 -5.43 -9.49 6.47
N THR A 285 -4.68 -8.65 5.77
CA THR A 285 -3.61 -7.85 6.37
C THR A 285 -4.16 -6.76 7.28
N TYR A 286 -5.18 -6.04 6.82
CA TYR A 286 -5.87 -5.02 7.60
C TYR A 286 -6.42 -5.61 8.91
N ARG A 287 -7.07 -6.79 8.83
CA ARG A 287 -7.59 -7.51 10.00
C ARG A 287 -6.49 -7.87 11.00
N ARG A 288 -5.36 -8.42 10.54
CA ARG A 288 -4.20 -8.70 11.42
C ARG A 288 -3.60 -7.45 12.08
N ILE A 289 -3.63 -6.30 11.39
CA ILE A 289 -3.18 -5.03 11.96
C ILE A 289 -4.14 -4.59 13.07
N GLN A 290 -5.46 -4.67 12.86
CA GLN A 290 -6.46 -4.36 13.89
C GLN A 290 -6.31 -5.26 15.12
N GLU A 291 -6.13 -6.57 14.93
CA GLU A 291 -5.86 -7.50 16.03
C GLU A 291 -4.58 -7.13 16.78
N THR A 292 -3.52 -6.76 16.05
CA THR A 292 -2.25 -6.30 16.65
C THR A 292 -2.42 -5.03 17.48
N ILE A 293 -3.23 -4.08 17.00
CA ILE A 293 -3.53 -2.83 17.74
C ILE A 293 -4.25 -3.12 19.05
N VAL A 294 -5.25 -4.01 19.02
CA VAL A 294 -5.98 -4.45 20.22
C VAL A 294 -5.06 -5.19 21.19
N ILE A 295 -4.22 -6.08 20.68
CA ILE A 295 -3.23 -6.80 21.50
C ILE A 295 -2.26 -5.82 22.17
N ASN A 296 -1.76 -4.83 21.43
CA ASN A 296 -0.83 -3.83 21.94
C ASN A 296 -1.49 -2.88 22.95
N SER A 297 -2.79 -2.58 22.82
CA SER A 297 -3.51 -1.68 23.75
C SER A 297 -3.75 -2.31 25.13
N ILE A 298 -3.77 -3.65 25.21
CA ILE A 298 -3.83 -4.38 26.48
C ILE A 298 -2.52 -4.25 27.26
N GLY A 299 -1.39 -4.09 26.55
CA GLY A 299 -0.06 -3.84 27.10
C GLY A 299 0.90 -5.02 26.99
N GLU A 300 2.19 -4.74 27.21
CA GLU A 300 3.29 -5.72 27.08
C GLU A 300 3.17 -6.89 28.05
N THR A 301 2.45 -6.71 29.16
CA THR A 301 2.23 -7.75 30.17
C THR A 301 1.17 -8.78 29.78
N LYS A 302 0.48 -8.63 28.62
CA LYS A 302 -0.56 -9.56 28.16
C LYS A 302 -0.11 -11.01 28.13
N GLU A 303 1.06 -11.31 27.56
CA GLU A 303 1.54 -12.69 27.45
C GLU A 303 1.84 -13.29 28.84
N VAL A 304 2.43 -12.50 29.73
CA VAL A 304 2.67 -12.91 31.13
C VAL A 304 1.33 -13.11 31.85
N TRP A 305 0.39 -12.19 31.71
CA TRP A 305 -0.96 -12.28 32.28
C TRP A 305 -1.70 -13.54 31.80
N LEU A 306 -1.69 -13.80 30.49
CA LEU A 306 -2.29 -15.00 29.93
C LEU A 306 -1.59 -16.23 30.46
N SER A 307 -0.25 -16.28 30.53
CA SER A 307 0.50 -17.44 31.04
C SER A 307 0.14 -17.84 32.49
N LEU A 308 -0.31 -16.88 33.31
CA LEU A 308 -0.73 -17.11 34.70
C LEU A 308 -2.12 -17.73 34.84
N LEU A 309 -2.89 -17.79 33.75
CA LEU A 309 -4.24 -18.36 33.72
C LEU A 309 -4.21 -19.83 33.31
N GLY A 310 -5.14 -20.64 33.82
CA GLY A 310 -5.38 -21.99 33.30
C GLY A 310 -6.04 -21.97 31.93
N ASP A 311 -6.18 -23.15 31.30
CA ASP A 311 -6.89 -23.30 30.02
C ASP A 311 -8.36 -22.90 30.14
N ARG A 312 -8.97 -23.10 31.31
CA ARG A 312 -10.27 -22.57 31.70
C ARG A 312 -10.10 -21.72 32.96
N PHE A 313 -10.71 -20.54 32.99
CA PHE A 313 -10.56 -19.60 34.10
C PHE A 313 -11.79 -18.69 34.24
N THR A 314 -11.96 -18.08 35.41
CA THR A 314 -13.04 -17.13 35.69
C THR A 314 -12.58 -15.67 35.58
N SER A 315 -13.52 -14.72 35.51
CA SER A 315 -13.20 -13.30 35.66
C SER A 315 -12.47 -12.99 36.97
N GLY A 316 -12.74 -13.74 38.04
CA GLY A 316 -12.04 -13.61 39.32
C GLY A 316 -10.56 -13.98 39.19
N ASP A 317 -10.27 -15.13 38.58
CA ASP A 317 -8.90 -15.60 38.32
C ASP A 317 -8.14 -14.61 37.43
N ALA A 318 -8.80 -14.11 36.38
CA ALA A 318 -8.27 -13.08 35.48
C ALA A 318 -7.86 -11.80 36.22
N VAL A 319 -8.68 -11.33 37.18
CA VAL A 319 -8.37 -10.14 37.99
C VAL A 319 -7.23 -10.41 38.98
N ILE A 320 -7.19 -11.61 39.58
CA ILE A 320 -6.09 -12.00 40.48
C ILE A 320 -4.77 -12.07 39.71
N ALA A 321 -4.77 -12.70 38.53
CA ALA A 321 -3.60 -12.76 37.65
C ALA A 321 -3.19 -11.36 37.17
N GLY A 322 -4.16 -10.51 36.81
CA GLY A 322 -3.91 -9.14 36.35
C GLY A 322 -3.20 -8.29 37.41
N ARG A 323 -3.57 -8.43 38.69
CA ARG A 323 -2.87 -7.74 39.79
C ARG A 323 -1.40 -8.15 39.92
N LYS A 324 -1.01 -9.36 39.52
CA LYS A 324 0.39 -9.82 39.58
C LYS A 324 1.27 -9.18 38.50
N VAL A 325 0.66 -8.55 37.49
CA VAL A 325 1.35 -7.89 36.38
C VAL A 325 0.94 -6.40 36.26
N ASP A 326 0.51 -5.82 37.38
CA ASP A 326 0.10 -4.41 37.50
C ASP A 326 -1.03 -3.97 36.55
N MET A 327 -1.87 -4.89 36.09
CA MET A 327 -3.08 -4.55 35.33
C MET A 327 -4.21 -4.10 36.26
N SER A 328 -4.81 -2.95 35.95
CA SER A 328 -6.00 -2.48 36.64
C SER A 328 -7.19 -3.42 36.38
N ARG A 329 -8.15 -3.47 37.32
CA ARG A 329 -9.39 -4.24 37.15
C ARG A 329 -10.13 -3.85 35.86
N ARG A 330 -10.11 -2.56 35.50
CA ARG A 330 -10.73 -2.05 34.27
C ARG A 330 -10.02 -2.60 33.03
N THR A 331 -8.69 -2.59 33.02
CA THR A 331 -7.86 -3.13 31.93
C THR A 331 -8.11 -4.62 31.73
N VAL A 332 -8.26 -5.39 32.83
CA VAL A 332 -8.58 -6.83 32.75
C VAL A 332 -9.92 -7.07 32.06
N TYR A 333 -10.99 -6.39 32.47
CA TYR A 333 -12.29 -6.59 31.82
C TYR A 333 -12.32 -6.10 30.38
N TYR A 334 -11.62 -4.99 30.09
CA TYR A 334 -11.41 -4.54 28.73
C TYR A 334 -10.69 -5.61 27.89
N ALA A 335 -9.57 -6.15 28.38
CA ALA A 335 -8.83 -7.20 27.70
C ALA A 335 -9.67 -8.46 27.46
N LEU A 336 -10.43 -8.92 28.46
CA LEU A 336 -11.32 -10.08 28.31
C LEU A 336 -12.38 -9.85 27.24
N ASP A 337 -13.00 -8.68 27.21
CA ASP A 337 -14.01 -8.35 26.19
C ASP A 337 -13.39 -8.27 24.79
N GLN A 338 -12.27 -7.56 24.65
CA GLN A 338 -11.63 -7.35 23.36
C GLN A 338 -11.02 -8.62 22.77
N LEU A 339 -10.35 -9.45 23.59
CA LEU A 339 -9.74 -10.70 23.14
C LEU A 339 -10.77 -11.75 22.69
N CYS A 340 -12.01 -11.67 23.20
CA CYS A 340 -13.11 -12.52 22.75
C CYS A 340 -13.73 -12.07 21.42
N ARG A 341 -13.61 -10.77 21.08
CA ARG A 341 -14.20 -10.18 19.88
C ARG A 341 -13.25 -10.16 18.68
N LEU A 342 -12.00 -10.60 18.85
CA LEU A 342 -11.09 -10.78 17.74
C LEU A 342 -11.67 -11.82 16.77
N GLN A 343 -11.42 -11.65 15.47
CA GLN A 343 -11.82 -12.64 14.48
C GLN A 343 -11.10 -13.97 14.71
N HIS A 344 -9.84 -13.91 15.14
CA HIS A 344 -9.10 -15.05 15.70
C HIS A 344 -9.00 -14.89 17.23
N PRO A 345 -10.04 -15.30 17.98
CA PRO A 345 -10.07 -15.10 19.42
C PRO A 345 -8.92 -15.87 20.11
N LEU A 346 -8.22 -15.18 21.01
CA LEU A 346 -7.26 -15.84 21.92
C LEU A 346 -7.96 -16.48 23.12
N ILE A 347 -9.18 -16.00 23.40
CA ILE A 347 -10.00 -16.42 24.52
C ILE A 347 -11.43 -16.58 24.02
N GLU A 348 -12.07 -17.68 24.37
CA GLU A 348 -13.49 -17.94 24.13
C GLU A 348 -14.28 -17.72 25.43
N LYS A 349 -15.41 -17.00 25.34
CA LYS A 349 -16.34 -16.84 26.47
C LYS A 349 -17.36 -17.98 26.46
N LEU A 350 -17.25 -18.89 27.42
CA LEU A 350 -18.16 -20.05 27.51
C LEU A 350 -19.51 -19.68 28.14
N GLN A 351 -19.47 -18.86 29.20
CA GLN A 351 -20.65 -18.35 29.91
C GLN A 351 -20.29 -17.07 30.67
N HIS A 352 -21.26 -16.45 31.34
CA HIS A 352 -21.01 -15.23 32.09
C HIS A 352 -19.89 -15.43 33.13
N GLY A 353 -18.79 -14.70 32.95
CA GLY A 353 -17.63 -14.74 33.85
C GLY A 353 -16.72 -15.96 33.72
N VAL A 354 -16.90 -16.83 32.73
CA VAL A 354 -16.07 -18.02 32.51
C VAL A 354 -15.54 -18.07 31.08
N TYR A 355 -14.24 -18.32 30.96
CA TYR A 355 -13.48 -18.20 29.73
C TYR A 355 -12.59 -19.43 29.50
N ARG A 356 -12.21 -19.65 28.25
CA ARG A 356 -11.26 -20.67 27.83
C ARG A 356 -10.19 -20.05 26.92
N LYS A 357 -8.93 -20.43 27.08
CA LYS A 357 -7.88 -20.07 26.13
C LYS A 357 -7.99 -20.90 24.84
N LEU A 358 -7.73 -20.27 23.71
CA LEU A 358 -7.63 -20.92 22.43
C LEU A 358 -6.13 -21.03 22.06
N MET A 359 -5.67 -22.25 21.77
CA MET A 359 -4.27 -22.49 21.39
C MET A 359 -4.01 -21.83 20.04
N THR A 360 -3.15 -20.82 20.00
CA THR A 360 -2.62 -20.30 18.75
C THR A 360 -1.43 -21.16 18.34
N GLU A 361 -1.66 -22.13 17.45
CA GLU A 361 -0.56 -22.55 16.59
C GLU A 361 -0.15 -21.31 15.79
N ASN A 362 1.11 -20.87 15.94
CA ASN A 362 1.72 -19.93 15.00
C ASN A 362 1.76 -20.62 13.64
N THR A 363 0.66 -20.57 12.88
CA THR A 363 0.63 -20.99 11.50
C THR A 363 1.44 -19.97 10.71
N ASP A 364 2.75 -20.19 10.70
CA ASP A 364 3.71 -19.64 9.73
C ASP A 364 3.24 -20.11 8.34
N ALA A 365 2.25 -19.44 7.77
CA ALA A 365 1.87 -19.67 6.38
C ALA A 365 2.98 -19.07 5.50
N PRO A 366 3.72 -19.89 4.73
CA PRO A 366 4.67 -19.38 3.77
C PRO A 366 3.88 -18.63 2.69
N CYS A 367 4.03 -17.30 2.66
CA CYS A 367 3.60 -16.52 1.52
C CYS A 367 4.60 -16.81 0.39
N THR A 368 4.44 -17.97 -0.25
CA THR A 368 5.33 -18.47 -1.32
C THR A 368 4.54 -19.15 -2.44
N ILE A 369 3.24 -18.86 -2.57
CA ILE A 369 2.44 -19.38 -3.70
C ILE A 369 2.91 -18.76 -5.03
N ALA A 370 3.63 -17.63 -5.01
CA ALA A 370 4.18 -17.02 -6.23
C ALA A 370 5.46 -17.68 -6.77
N LEU A 371 6.05 -18.67 -6.08
CA LEU A 371 7.28 -19.35 -6.53
C LEU A 371 7.13 -20.86 -6.72
N SER A 372 5.91 -21.41 -6.64
CA SER A 372 5.67 -22.84 -6.85
C SER A 372 4.83 -23.12 -8.09
N SER A 373 5.42 -22.95 -9.27
CA SER A 373 5.09 -23.79 -10.41
C SER A 373 6.40 -24.11 -11.13
N TYR A 374 6.57 -25.39 -11.48
CA TYR A 374 7.75 -26.02 -12.11
C TYR A 374 8.90 -26.42 -11.17
N GLN A 375 8.69 -27.51 -10.43
CA GLN A 375 9.74 -28.52 -10.26
C GLN A 375 9.24 -29.85 -10.79
N ASP A 376 9.32 -30.00 -12.12
CA ASP A 376 9.55 -31.29 -12.72
C ASP A 376 11.02 -31.64 -12.51
N THR A 377 11.34 -32.61 -11.64
CA THR A 377 12.42 -33.57 -11.91
C THR A 377 12.48 -34.69 -10.86
N LYS A 378 12.12 -35.88 -11.33
CA LYS A 378 12.82 -37.16 -11.16
C LYS A 378 13.77 -37.27 -9.96
N GLN A 379 13.39 -38.17 -9.04
CA GLN A 379 14.29 -38.87 -8.13
C GLN A 379 15.56 -39.34 -8.87
N ILE A 380 16.71 -38.82 -8.46
CA ILE A 380 17.98 -39.52 -8.63
C ILE A 380 18.53 -39.78 -7.23
N SER A 381 18.35 -41.03 -6.82
CA SER A 381 19.04 -41.69 -5.74
C SER A 381 20.54 -41.75 -6.05
N GLN A 382 21.41 -41.21 -5.19
CA GLN A 382 22.73 -41.81 -4.97
C GLN A 382 23.16 -41.73 -3.51
N SER A 383 23.46 -42.92 -3.01
CA SER A 383 24.04 -43.29 -1.73
C SER A 383 25.57 -43.25 -1.82
N ALA A 384 26.23 -42.77 -0.77
CA ALA A 384 27.49 -43.30 -0.22
C ALA A 384 27.91 -42.43 0.99
N LYS A 385 27.78 -42.95 2.22
CA LYS A 385 28.80 -43.67 3.00
C LYS A 385 29.92 -42.81 3.60
N VAL A 386 29.80 -42.67 4.92
CA VAL A 386 30.76 -42.38 5.99
C VAL A 386 32.18 -42.90 5.72
N GLN A 387 33.19 -42.08 6.03
CA GLN A 387 34.45 -42.52 6.64
C GLN A 387 35.04 -41.39 7.52
N SER A 388 35.16 -41.68 8.81
CA SER A 388 36.00 -40.96 9.77
C SER A 388 37.38 -41.63 9.82
N ALA A 389 38.45 -40.84 10.01
CA ALA A 389 39.52 -41.03 11.00
C ALA A 389 40.84 -40.31 10.62
N THR A 390 41.34 -39.49 11.56
CA THR A 390 42.75 -39.15 11.91
C THR A 390 43.71 -38.70 10.78
N THR A 391 44.49 -37.61 10.89
CA THR A 391 45.48 -37.32 11.94
C THR A 391 45.96 -35.86 11.75
N LEU A 392 45.86 -35.00 12.77
CA LEU A 392 46.53 -33.70 12.80
C LEU A 392 47.79 -33.81 13.66
N LYS A 393 48.94 -33.49 13.07
CA LYS A 393 50.19 -33.14 13.74
C LYS A 393 50.35 -31.62 13.67
N SER A 394 50.48 -30.99 14.83
CA SER A 394 51.07 -29.66 15.08
C SER A 394 51.32 -29.64 16.59
N GLU A 395 52.34 -29.07 17.19
CA GLU A 395 53.57 -28.36 16.86
C GLU A 395 54.26 -28.27 18.23
N ASP A 396 55.59 -28.23 18.31
CA ASP A 396 56.27 -27.78 19.53
C ASP A 396 57.54 -27.03 19.15
N HIS A 397 57.86 -26.05 20.01
CA HIS A 397 58.94 -25.06 20.02
C HIS A 397 58.52 -23.70 19.40
N GLU A 398 58.26 -22.64 20.17
CA GLU A 398 58.67 -22.26 21.54
C GLU A 398 57.56 -21.51 22.29
#